data_AF-A0A845F7E8-F1
#
_entry.id   AF-A0A845F7E8-F1
#
_cell.length_a   1.000
_cell.length_b   1.000
_cell.length_c   1.000
_cell.angle_alpha   90.00
_cell.angle_beta   90.00
_cell.angle_gamma   90.00
#
_symmetry.space_group_name_H-M   'P 1'
#
loop_
_entity.id
_entity.type
_entity.pdbx_description
1 polymer ?
#
loop_
_entity_poly.entity_id
_entity_poly.type
_entity_poly.pdbx_seq_one_letter_code
_entity_poly.pdbx_strand_id
1 'polypeptide(L)'
;MNKKTMGVAGIYVLIMLPLLLLTYGANWNPSNISYELNGDTLVILEGIGKEEVAEVNVEDRMNDLLQFTLAVSMENKQWRTDVWAIGLLLPFLLFAIVPDRRPFKKNLSFKWYLTIVLAILVLYAAYSIPNHAVQVKEVHEYVNLLLQ
;
A
#
# COMPACT_ATOMS: atom_id res chain seq x y z
N MET A 1 -6.72 31.73 -4.46
CA MET A 1 -6.31 30.45 -5.10
C MET A 1 -7.19 30.18 -6.32
N ASN A 2 -6.66 29.73 -7.45
CA ASN A 2 -7.46 29.51 -8.68
C ASN A 2 -8.32 28.23 -8.54
N LYS A 3 -9.59 28.25 -8.99
CA LYS A 3 -10.53 27.11 -8.95
C LYS A 3 -9.91 25.79 -9.46
N LYS A 4 -9.09 25.86 -10.53
CA LYS A 4 -8.42 24.67 -11.10
C LYS A 4 -7.38 24.04 -10.14
N THR A 5 -6.64 24.87 -9.41
CA THR A 5 -5.64 24.40 -8.45
C THR A 5 -6.30 23.88 -7.17
N MET A 6 -7.42 24.49 -6.76
CA MET A 6 -8.29 23.94 -5.71
C MET A 6 -8.85 22.56 -6.08
N GLY A 7 -9.25 22.36 -7.34
CA GLY A 7 -9.72 21.06 -7.82
C GLY A 7 -8.67 19.97 -7.71
N VAL A 8 -7.42 20.25 -8.11
CA VAL A 8 -6.29 19.30 -7.97
C VAL A 8 -6.05 18.95 -6.50
N ALA A 9 -6.01 19.95 -5.61
CA ALA A 9 -5.84 19.72 -4.19
C ALA A 9 -7.00 18.91 -3.58
N GLY A 10 -8.25 19.19 -4.00
CA GLY A 10 -9.42 18.45 -3.56
C GLY A 10 -9.39 16.99 -3.97
N ILE A 11 -9.04 16.69 -5.22
CA ILE A 11 -8.89 15.31 -5.71
C ILE A 11 -7.75 14.58 -4.99
N TYR A 12 -6.61 15.25 -4.80
CA TYR A 12 -5.50 14.68 -4.05
C TYR A 12 -5.92 14.25 -2.64
N VAL A 13 -6.61 15.13 -1.90
CA VAL A 13 -7.11 14.81 -0.56
C VAL A 13 -8.15 13.69 -0.61
N LEU A 14 -9.06 13.71 -1.58
CA LEU A 14 -10.10 12.68 -1.76
C LEU A 14 -9.49 11.29 -1.97
N ILE A 15 -8.35 11.19 -2.63
CA ILE A 15 -7.66 9.90 -2.86
C ILE A 15 -6.78 9.53 -1.67
N MET A 16 -5.96 10.46 -1.18
CA MET A 16 -4.97 10.15 -0.15
C MET A 16 -5.58 9.94 1.23
N LEU A 17 -6.66 10.66 1.58
CA LEU A 17 -7.24 10.55 2.91
C LEU A 17 -7.79 9.13 3.18
N PRO A 18 -8.63 8.53 2.30
CA PRO A 18 -9.03 7.13 2.48
C PRO A 18 -7.85 6.16 2.49
N LEU A 19 -6.87 6.37 1.60
CA LEU A 19 -5.69 5.50 1.51
C LEU A 19 -4.88 5.50 2.82
N LEU A 20 -4.68 6.67 3.41
CA LEU A 20 -3.99 6.84 4.68
C LEU A 20 -4.81 6.24 5.84
N LEU A 21 -6.13 6.45 5.86
CA LEU A 21 -7.00 5.87 6.89
C LEU A 21 -7.01 4.34 6.85
N LEU A 22 -7.09 3.73 5.66
CA LEU A 22 -7.00 2.28 5.51
C LEU A 22 -5.62 1.76 5.96
N THR A 23 -4.55 2.39 5.47
CA THR A 23 -3.18 1.91 5.70
C THR A 23 -2.73 2.07 7.15
N TYR A 24 -2.99 3.21 7.77
CA TYR A 24 -2.49 3.55 9.11
C TYR A 24 -3.55 3.45 10.19
N GLY A 25 -4.82 3.73 9.86
CA GLY A 25 -5.92 3.62 10.81
C GLY A 25 -6.42 2.19 10.98
N ALA A 26 -6.60 1.46 9.87
CA ALA A 26 -7.05 0.07 9.89
C ALA A 26 -5.90 -0.96 9.81
N ASN A 27 -4.65 -0.52 9.67
CA ASN A 27 -3.47 -1.38 9.42
C ASN A 27 -3.67 -2.34 8.23
N TRP A 28 -4.39 -1.88 7.21
CA TRP A 28 -4.69 -2.67 6.03
C TRP A 28 -3.51 -2.73 5.06
N ASN A 29 -3.36 -3.86 4.38
CA ASN A 29 -2.42 -4.09 3.28
C ASN A 29 -3.06 -4.98 2.18
N PRO A 30 -2.46 -5.08 0.98
CA PRO A 30 -2.99 -5.86 -0.13
C PRO A 30 -3.18 -7.36 0.11
N SER A 31 -2.50 -7.99 1.08
CA SER A 31 -2.79 -9.39 1.45
C SER A 31 -4.14 -9.55 2.15
N ASN A 32 -4.74 -8.45 2.61
CA ASN A 32 -5.97 -8.44 3.39
C ASN A 32 -5.87 -9.19 4.73
N ILE A 33 -4.66 -9.60 5.14
CA ILE A 33 -4.39 -10.31 6.39
C ILE A 33 -3.62 -9.40 7.36
N SER A 34 -4.02 -9.48 8.62
CA SER A 34 -3.33 -8.90 9.77
C SER A 34 -3.35 -9.87 10.95
N TYR A 35 -2.68 -9.51 12.03
CA TYR A 35 -2.65 -10.36 13.23
C TYR A 35 -2.59 -9.52 14.51
N GLU A 36 -3.09 -10.11 15.59
CA GLU A 36 -3.01 -9.58 16.95
C GLU A 36 -2.45 -10.66 17.88
N LEU A 37 -1.56 -10.28 18.80
CA LEU A 37 -0.94 -11.18 19.76
C LEU A 37 -1.61 -11.00 21.13
N ASN A 38 -2.27 -12.04 21.61
CA ASN A 38 -3.01 -12.06 22.88
C ASN A 38 -2.34 -13.04 23.85
N GLY A 39 -1.26 -12.60 24.49
CA GLY A 39 -0.46 -13.47 25.36
C GLY A 39 0.20 -14.59 24.56
N ASP A 40 -0.22 -15.83 24.81
CA ASP A 40 0.34 -17.03 24.17
C ASP A 40 -0.45 -17.47 22.92
N THR A 41 -1.46 -16.69 22.51
CA THR A 41 -2.22 -16.94 21.28
C THR A 41 -2.02 -15.83 20.25
N LEU A 42 -1.91 -16.22 18.99
CA LEU A 42 -1.90 -15.33 17.84
C LEU A 42 -3.25 -15.43 17.13
N VAL A 43 -3.93 -14.30 17.00
CA VAL A 43 -5.22 -14.19 16.31
C VAL A 43 -4.97 -13.67 14.90
N ILE A 44 -5.42 -14.42 13.90
CA ILE A 44 -5.34 -14.06 12.48
C ILE A 44 -6.65 -13.35 12.09
N LEU A 45 -6.51 -12.15 11.53
CA LEU A 45 -7.61 -11.27 11.16
C LEU A 45 -7.60 -11.03 9.65
N GLU A 46 -8.77 -11.12 9.01
CA GLU A 46 -8.94 -10.87 7.59
C GLU A 46 -9.87 -9.67 7.34
N GLY A 47 -9.58 -8.91 6.29
CA GLY A 47 -10.45 -7.82 5.86
C GLY A 47 -10.18 -6.49 6.54
N ILE A 48 -10.79 -5.44 5.98
CA ILE A 48 -10.84 -4.10 6.59
C ILE A 48 -11.63 -4.14 7.91
N GLY A 49 -12.60 -5.05 8.02
CA GLY A 49 -13.40 -5.27 9.23
C GLY A 49 -12.69 -6.04 10.33
N LYS A 50 -11.49 -6.58 10.06
CA LYS A 50 -10.73 -7.43 10.98
C LYS A 50 -11.56 -8.61 11.51
N GLU A 51 -12.15 -9.37 10.60
CA GLU A 51 -12.88 -10.58 10.97
C GLU A 51 -11.89 -11.63 11.46
N GLU A 52 -12.17 -12.22 12.62
CA GLU A 52 -11.35 -13.28 13.18
C GLU A 52 -11.52 -14.57 12.38
N VAL A 53 -10.40 -15.09 11.88
CA VAL A 53 -10.38 -16.30 11.04
C VAL A 53 -9.79 -17.49 11.80
N ALA A 54 -8.83 -17.25 12.69
CA ALA A 54 -8.26 -18.29 13.55
C ALA A 54 -7.51 -17.75 14.76
N GLU A 55 -7.40 -18.61 15.77
CA GLU A 55 -6.55 -18.44 16.94
C GLU A 55 -5.56 -19.61 17.00
N VAL A 56 -4.27 -19.31 17.09
CA VAL A 56 -3.19 -20.30 17.07
C VAL A 56 -2.32 -20.15 18.32
N ASN A 57 -2.09 -21.25 19.04
CA ASN A 57 -1.19 -21.25 20.19
C ASN A 57 0.28 -21.14 19.75
N VAL A 58 1.01 -20.22 20.37
CA VAL A 58 2.38 -19.85 20.01
C VAL A 58 3.40 -20.94 20.34
N GLU A 59 3.17 -21.72 21.41
CA GLU A 59 4.13 -22.73 21.86
C GLU A 59 4.26 -23.91 20.89
N ASP A 60 3.17 -24.28 20.21
CA ASP A 60 3.12 -25.47 19.35
C ASP A 60 3.71 -25.22 17.95
N ARG A 61 3.69 -23.97 17.47
CA ARG A 61 4.06 -23.62 16.07
C ARG A 61 4.89 -22.35 15.94
N MET A 62 5.80 -22.10 16.89
CA MET A 62 6.63 -20.89 16.94
C MET A 62 7.32 -20.55 15.61
N ASN A 63 7.91 -21.54 14.92
CA ASN A 63 8.65 -21.30 13.67
C ASN A 63 7.72 -20.80 12.53
N ASP A 64 6.56 -21.43 12.38
CA ASP A 64 5.59 -21.08 11.33
C ASP A 64 4.94 -19.73 11.61
N LEU A 65 4.67 -19.42 12.89
CA LEU A 65 4.16 -18.13 13.33
C LEU A 65 5.17 -16.99 13.09
N LEU A 66 6.46 -17.24 13.33
CA LEU A 66 7.50 -16.26 13.01
C LEU A 66 7.57 -15.99 11.49
N GLN A 67 7.46 -17.02 10.66
CA GLN A 67 7.45 -16.83 9.20
C GLN A 67 6.20 -16.08 8.73
N PHE A 68 5.03 -16.42 9.26
CA PHE A 68 3.78 -15.71 9.00
C PHE A 68 3.88 -14.22 9.38
N THR A 69 4.29 -13.91 10.61
CA THR A 69 4.39 -12.52 11.09
C THR A 69 5.41 -11.72 10.30
N LEU A 70 6.53 -12.34 9.89
CA LEU A 70 7.51 -11.73 9.00
C LEU A 70 6.93 -11.43 7.61
N ALA A 71 6.20 -12.37 7.01
CA ALA A 71 5.57 -12.18 5.70
C ALA A 71 4.54 -11.02 5.73
N VAL A 72 3.68 -10.99 6.75
CA VAL A 72 2.72 -9.89 6.95
C VAL A 72 3.44 -8.55 7.18
N SER A 73 4.55 -8.55 7.93
CA SER A 73 5.36 -7.35 8.17
C SER A 73 6.02 -6.82 6.89
N MET A 74 6.54 -7.72 6.05
CA MET A 74 7.12 -7.36 4.75
C MET A 74 6.08 -6.72 3.82
N GLU A 75 4.91 -7.33 3.72
CA GLU A 75 3.80 -6.82 2.91
C GLU A 75 3.32 -5.45 3.41
N ASN A 76 3.16 -5.29 4.73
CA ASN A 76 2.83 -4.00 5.34
C ASN A 76 3.88 -2.92 5.03
N LYS A 77 5.16 -3.27 5.07
CA LYS A 77 6.25 -2.34 4.79
C LYS A 77 6.26 -1.91 3.32
N GLN A 78 6.11 -2.86 2.40
CA GLN A 78 6.02 -2.58 0.96
C GLN A 78 4.79 -1.70 0.69
N TRP A 79 3.61 -2.05 1.21
CA TRP A 79 2.39 -1.27 1.04
C TRP A 79 2.51 0.16 1.57
N ARG A 80 3.09 0.35 2.76
CA ARG A 80 3.33 1.70 3.29
C ARG A 80 4.25 2.51 2.38
N THR A 81 5.25 1.86 1.78
CA THR A 81 6.16 2.50 0.82
C THR A 81 5.41 2.90 -0.46
N ASP A 82 4.50 2.05 -0.94
CA ASP A 82 3.62 2.35 -2.07
C ASP A 82 2.71 3.55 -1.79
N VAL A 83 2.13 3.64 -0.59
CA VAL A 83 1.33 4.81 -0.18
C VAL A 83 2.16 6.10 -0.20
N TRP A 84 3.42 6.05 0.24
CA TRP A 84 4.33 7.19 0.12
C TRP A 84 4.65 7.53 -1.33
N ALA A 85 4.94 6.54 -2.17
CA ALA A 85 5.21 6.75 -3.59
C ALA A 85 3.99 7.34 -4.31
N ILE A 86 2.79 6.85 -4.03
CA ILE A 86 1.53 7.39 -4.53
C ILE A 86 1.36 8.84 -4.06
N GLY A 87 1.53 9.12 -2.76
CA GLY A 87 1.44 10.48 -2.23
C GLY A 87 2.41 11.46 -2.89
N LEU A 88 3.61 11.00 -3.25
CA LEU A 88 4.61 11.81 -3.94
C LEU A 88 4.31 11.99 -5.43
N LEU A 89 3.85 10.94 -6.13
CA LEU A 89 3.67 10.95 -7.59
C LEU A 89 2.30 11.48 -8.03
N LEU A 90 1.25 11.25 -7.23
CA LEU A 90 -0.12 11.62 -7.56
C LEU A 90 -0.28 13.12 -7.89
N PRO A 91 0.34 14.07 -7.16
CA PRO A 91 0.27 15.48 -7.54
C PRO A 91 0.78 15.74 -8.96
N PHE A 92 1.86 15.08 -9.38
CA PHE A 92 2.40 15.24 -10.73
C PHE A 92 1.43 14.69 -11.79
N LEU A 93 0.78 13.56 -11.53
CA LEU A 93 -0.25 13.04 -12.42
C LEU A 93 -1.45 13.99 -12.51
N LEU A 94 -1.95 14.50 -11.38
CA LEU A 94 -3.09 15.41 -11.36
C LEU A 94 -2.78 16.74 -12.06
N PHE A 95 -1.54 17.25 -11.93
CA PHE A 95 -1.10 18.45 -12.63
C PHE A 95 -0.92 18.25 -14.14
N ALA A 96 -0.83 17.01 -14.64
CA ALA A 96 -0.87 16.75 -16.07
C ALA A 96 -2.22 17.15 -16.70
N ILE A 97 -3.31 17.08 -15.93
CA ILE A 97 -4.68 17.46 -16.37
C ILE A 97 -4.83 18.99 -16.44
N VAL A 98 -4.02 19.74 -15.69
CA VAL A 98 -3.99 21.21 -15.69
C VAL A 98 -2.61 21.69 -16.15
N PRO A 99 -2.26 21.53 -17.44
CA PRO A 99 -0.90 21.69 -17.96
C PRO A 99 -0.32 23.09 -17.77
N ASP A 100 -1.16 24.10 -17.57
CA ASP A 100 -0.72 25.47 -17.30
C ASP A 100 -0.19 25.72 -15.89
N ARG A 101 -0.56 24.84 -14.96
CA ARG A 101 -0.17 24.92 -13.55
C ARG A 101 0.80 23.83 -13.14
N ARG A 102 1.27 23.03 -14.11
CA ARG A 102 2.22 21.94 -13.85
C ARG A 102 3.54 22.46 -13.27
N PRO A 103 4.19 21.67 -12.40
CA PRO A 103 5.55 21.98 -11.97
C PRO A 103 6.52 21.93 -13.16
N PHE A 104 7.62 22.66 -13.05
CA PHE A 104 8.69 22.70 -14.06
C PHE A 104 8.29 23.19 -15.46
N LYS A 105 7.12 23.84 -15.64
CA LYS A 105 6.66 24.39 -16.94
C LYS A 105 7.70 25.30 -17.62
N LYS A 106 8.57 25.98 -16.85
CA LYS A 106 9.64 26.84 -17.37
C LYS A 106 10.80 26.08 -18.01
N ASN A 107 11.06 24.85 -17.55
CA ASN A 107 12.25 24.08 -17.93
C ASN A 107 11.89 22.87 -18.81
N LEU A 108 10.65 22.39 -18.73
CA LEU A 108 10.19 21.17 -19.39
C LEU A 108 8.92 21.42 -20.22
N SER A 109 8.99 20.99 -21.49
CA SER A 109 7.81 20.87 -22.35
C SER A 109 6.80 19.90 -21.73
N PHE A 110 5.52 20.03 -22.08
CA PHE A 110 4.49 19.15 -21.54
C PHE A 110 4.74 17.68 -21.88
N LYS A 111 5.20 17.40 -23.11
CA LYS A 111 5.53 16.05 -23.57
C LYS A 111 6.60 15.42 -22.68
N TRP A 112 7.72 16.11 -22.50
CA TRP A 112 8.82 15.63 -21.64
C TRP A 112 8.42 15.48 -20.18
N TYR A 113 7.64 16.41 -19.65
CA TYR A 113 7.08 16.29 -18.31
C TYR A 113 6.27 15.00 -18.16
N LEU A 114 5.32 14.76 -19.07
CA LEU A 114 4.48 13.57 -19.03
C LEU A 114 5.30 12.29 -19.23
N THR A 115 6.26 12.28 -20.16
CA THR A 115 7.16 11.15 -20.38
C THR A 115 7.94 10.79 -19.13
N ILE A 116 8.51 11.77 -18.42
CA ILE A 116 9.27 11.52 -17.18
C ILE A 116 8.35 10.97 -16.09
N VAL A 117 7.19 11.59 -15.87
CA VAL A 117 6.23 11.14 -14.85
C VAL A 117 5.77 9.71 -15.13
N LEU A 118 5.43 9.39 -16.38
CA LEU A 118 5.03 8.04 -16.77
C LEU A 118 6.17 7.03 -16.67
N ALA A 119 7.39 7.42 -17.04
CA ALA A 119 8.56 6.53 -16.91
C ALA A 119 8.81 6.16 -15.45
N ILE A 120 8.74 7.12 -14.53
CA ILE A 120 8.88 6.86 -13.09
C ILE A 120 7.76 5.94 -12.61
N LEU A 121 6.52 6.19 -13.03
CA LEU A 121 5.37 5.37 -12.66
C LEU A 121 5.51 3.92 -13.14
N VAL A 122 5.91 3.72 -14.40
CA VAL A 122 6.10 2.39 -14.98
C VAL A 122 7.24 1.65 -14.28
N LEU A 123 8.37 2.31 -14.04
CA LEU A 123 9.49 1.70 -13.33
C LEU A 123 9.11 1.30 -11.90
N TYR A 124 8.38 2.17 -11.19
CA TYR A 124 7.90 1.87 -9.85
C TYR A 124 6.89 0.72 -9.85
N ALA A 125 5.93 0.72 -10.76
CA ALA A 125 4.94 -0.33 -10.89
C ALA A 125 5.57 -1.69 -11.23
N ALA A 126 6.58 -1.70 -12.11
CA ALA A 126 7.34 -2.89 -12.47
C ALA A 126 8.13 -3.47 -11.29
N TYR A 127 8.53 -2.63 -10.33
CA TYR A 127 9.15 -3.07 -9.08
C TYR A 127 8.11 -3.54 -8.05
N SER A 128 7.03 -2.78 -7.85
CA SER A 128 6.11 -3.04 -6.74
C SER A 128 5.13 -4.19 -6.99
N ILE A 129 4.54 -4.27 -8.18
CA ILE A 129 3.48 -5.26 -8.47
C ILE A 129 3.98 -6.71 -8.30
N PRO A 130 5.15 -7.10 -8.85
CA PRO A 130 5.64 -8.47 -8.67
C PRO A 130 5.98 -8.79 -7.21
N ASN A 131 6.50 -7.81 -6.46
CA ASN A 131 6.81 -8.00 -5.04
C ASN A 131 5.56 -8.28 -4.22
N HIS A 132 4.48 -7.52 -4.44
CA HIS A 132 3.19 -7.79 -3.81
C HIS A 132 2.65 -9.18 -4.18
N ALA A 133 2.74 -9.57 -5.45
CA ALA A 133 2.27 -10.90 -5.88
C ALA A 133 2.98 -12.05 -5.13
N VAL A 134 4.29 -11.91 -4.88
CA VAL A 134 5.06 -12.88 -4.09
C VAL A 134 4.68 -12.83 -2.61
N GLN A 135 4.69 -11.64 -2.01
CA GLN A 135 4.45 -11.46 -0.57
C GLN A 135 3.03 -11.86 -0.17
N VAL A 136 2.01 -11.49 -0.96
CA VAL A 136 0.63 -11.91 -0.73
C VAL A 136 0.49 -13.44 -0.80
N LYS A 137 1.16 -14.08 -1.78
CA LYS A 137 1.18 -15.53 -1.89
C LYS A 137 1.81 -16.19 -0.66
N GLU A 138 2.96 -15.69 -0.20
CA GLU A 138 3.65 -16.18 1.00
C GLU A 138 2.76 -16.02 2.24
N VAL A 139 2.11 -14.87 2.43
CA VAL A 139 1.18 -14.65 3.55
C VAL A 139 0.07 -15.71 3.56
N HIS A 140 -0.60 -15.93 2.42
CA HIS A 140 -1.67 -16.93 2.35
C HIS A 140 -1.16 -18.37 2.50
N GLU A 141 0.04 -18.69 2.02
CA GLU A 141 0.66 -20.01 2.24
C GLU A 141 0.88 -20.26 3.73
N TYR A 142 1.42 -19.28 4.47
CA TYR A 142 1.61 -19.44 5.92
C TYR A 142 0.30 -19.49 6.70
N VAL A 143 -0.72 -18.70 6.32
CA VAL A 143 -2.06 -18.82 6.91
C VAL A 143 -2.59 -20.25 6.73
N ASN A 144 -2.51 -20.80 5.51
CA ASN A 144 -2.99 -22.16 5.23
C ASN A 144 -2.23 -23.23 6.03
N LEU A 145 -0.93 -23.04 6.29
CA LEU A 145 -0.14 -23.96 7.12
C LEU A 145 -0.53 -23.90 8.61
N LEU A 146 -0.89 -22.71 9.10
CA LEU A 146 -1.31 -22.51 10.48
C LEU A 146 -2.74 -23.01 10.74
N LEU A 147 -3.59 -23.05 9.71
CA LEU A 147 -4.98 -23.54 9.78
C LEU A 147 -5.12 -25.08 9.66
N GLN A 148 -4.04 -25.80 9.30
CA GLN A 148 -4.00 -27.26 9.20
C GLN A 148 -3.54 -27.90 10.51
#